data_AF-A0A2G9NG75-F1
#
_entry.id   AF-A0A2G9NG75-F1
#
_cell.length_a   1.000
_cell.length_b   1.000
_cell.length_c   1.000
_cell.angle_alpha   90.00
_cell.angle_beta   90.00
_cell.angle_gamma   90.00
#
_symmetry.space_group_name_H-M   'P 1'
#
loop_
_entity.id
_entity.type
_entity.pdbx_description
1 polymer ?
#
loop_
_entity_poly.entity_id
_entity_poly.type
_entity_poly.pdbx_seq_one_letter_code
_entity_poly.pdbx_strand_id
1 'polypeptide(L)'
;MEEIYKKPFQTLMFLIRDWSYPYEHQYGLEGGNLFLEKRLQVKQNQHEELQNVRKHIHSCFTNISCFLLPHPGLKVATNPYFDGKLIDIDDEFKKELQNLVPLLLAPENLVEKEISGNKVTCRDLLEYFKV
;
A
#
# COMPACT_ATOMS: atom_id res chain seq x y z
N MET A 1 14.87 -28.09 14.19
CA MET A 1 14.71 -26.80 13.49
C MET A 1 13.24 -26.48 13.54
N GLU A 2 12.82 -25.58 14.41
CA GLU A 2 11.40 -25.17 14.46
C GLU A 2 11.11 -24.37 13.18
N GLU A 3 10.36 -24.97 12.26
CA GLU A 3 9.80 -24.26 11.12
C GLU A 3 8.86 -23.17 11.65
N ILE A 4 9.28 -21.92 11.54
CA ILE A 4 8.42 -20.79 11.89
C ILE A 4 7.39 -20.66 10.77
N TYR A 5 6.19 -21.21 10.97
CA TYR A 5 5.02 -21.13 10.08
C TYR A 5 4.43 -19.71 9.92
N LYS A 6 5.25 -18.65 10.10
CA LYS A 6 4.80 -17.26 10.01
C LYS A 6 5.15 -16.68 8.64
N LYS A 7 4.23 -15.89 8.10
CA LYS A 7 4.46 -15.16 6.84
C LYS A 7 5.67 -14.21 7.02
N PRO A 8 6.56 -14.11 6.03
CA PRO A 8 7.80 -13.35 6.15
C PRO A 8 7.60 -11.83 6.26
N PHE A 9 6.49 -11.30 5.76
CA PHE A 9 6.21 -9.87 5.73
C PHE A 9 4.86 -9.53 6.38
N GLN A 10 4.74 -8.31 6.89
CA GLN A 10 3.57 -7.83 7.60
C GLN A 10 2.54 -7.22 6.64
N THR A 11 2.73 -5.97 6.22
CA THR A 11 1.75 -5.25 5.39
C THR A 11 2.34 -4.88 4.04
N LEU A 12 1.62 -5.21 2.97
CA LEU A 12 1.81 -4.64 1.64
C LEU A 12 0.60 -3.76 1.31
N MET A 13 0.83 -2.48 1.05
CA MET A 13 -0.21 -1.55 0.63
C MET A 13 0.08 -1.06 -0.80
N PHE A 14 -0.81 -1.36 -1.72
CA PHE A 14 -0.80 -0.80 -3.06
C PHE A 14 -1.38 0.61 -3.03
N LEU A 15 -0.54 1.63 -3.13
CA LEU A 15 -1.00 3.02 -3.28
C LEU A 15 -1.06 3.38 -4.76
N ILE A 16 -2.27 3.38 -5.33
CA ILE A 16 -2.48 3.73 -6.74
C ILE A 16 -2.64 5.25 -6.83
N ARG A 17 -1.65 5.89 -7.45
CA ARG A 17 -1.64 7.33 -7.68
C ARG A 17 -2.45 7.67 -8.94
N ASP A 18 -2.96 8.89 -8.98
CA ASP A 18 -3.65 9.47 -10.13
C ASP A 18 -4.77 8.56 -10.65
N TRP A 19 -5.54 7.96 -9.73
CA TRP A 19 -6.68 7.13 -10.09
C TRP A 19 -7.72 7.98 -10.82
N SER A 20 -8.11 7.56 -12.04
CA SER A 20 -8.98 8.37 -12.93
C SER A 20 -10.40 7.81 -13.09
N TYR A 21 -10.72 6.69 -12.41
CA TYR A 21 -11.97 5.96 -12.60
C TYR A 21 -12.80 5.83 -11.31
N PRO A 22 -13.09 6.93 -10.57
CA PRO A 22 -13.82 6.88 -9.31
C PRO A 22 -15.26 6.34 -9.45
N TYR A 23 -15.80 6.37 -10.67
CA TYR A 23 -17.12 5.81 -11.00
C TYR A 23 -17.13 4.28 -11.08
N GLU A 24 -15.99 3.62 -11.27
CA GLU A 24 -15.88 2.16 -11.20
C GLU A 24 -15.50 1.69 -9.78
N HIS A 25 -14.51 2.35 -9.19
CA HIS A 25 -14.06 2.11 -7.82
C HIS A 25 -13.75 3.47 -7.20
N GLN A 26 -14.49 3.81 -6.14
CA GLN A 26 -14.35 5.09 -5.44
C GLN A 26 -12.93 5.26 -4.87
N TYR A 27 -12.52 6.51 -4.65
CA TYR A 27 -11.25 6.78 -3.97
C TYR A 27 -11.21 6.19 -2.56
N GLY A 28 -10.00 6.05 -2.03
CA GLY A 28 -9.78 5.57 -0.68
C GLY A 28 -9.52 4.06 -0.57
N LEU A 29 -9.58 3.57 0.66
CA LEU A 29 -9.24 2.18 1.03
C LEU A 29 -10.28 1.17 0.53
N GLU A 30 -11.58 1.48 0.65
CA GLU A 30 -12.65 0.54 0.29
C GLU A 30 -12.65 0.23 -1.21
N GLY A 31 -12.69 1.28 -2.05
CA GLY A 31 -12.63 1.11 -3.50
C GLY A 31 -11.30 0.48 -3.94
N GLY A 32 -10.20 0.80 -3.26
CA GLY A 32 -8.90 0.18 -3.52
C GLY A 32 -8.87 -1.31 -3.24
N ASN A 33 -9.43 -1.75 -2.11
CA ASN A 33 -9.50 -3.17 -1.78
C ASN A 33 -10.39 -3.95 -2.76
N LEU A 34 -11.55 -3.39 -3.16
CA LEU A 34 -12.41 -3.99 -4.19
C LEU A 34 -11.71 -4.09 -5.55
N PHE A 35 -10.98 -3.05 -5.93
CA PHE A 35 -10.15 -3.05 -7.15
C PHE A 35 -9.05 -4.12 -7.07
N LEU A 36 -8.35 -4.20 -5.94
CA LEU A 36 -7.27 -5.15 -5.73
C LEU A 36 -7.75 -6.60 -5.78
N GLU A 37 -8.88 -6.90 -5.14
CA GLU A 37 -9.47 -8.24 -5.16
C GLU A 37 -9.71 -8.71 -6.61
N LYS A 38 -10.33 -7.86 -7.44
CA LYS A 38 -10.52 -8.16 -8.88
C LYS A 38 -9.20 -8.35 -9.62
N ARG A 39 -8.14 -7.61 -9.26
CA ARG A 39 -6.81 -7.70 -9.91
C ARG A 39 -6.01 -8.94 -9.47
N LEU A 40 -6.20 -9.41 -8.25
CA LEU A 40 -5.52 -10.58 -7.69
C LEU A 40 -6.21 -11.91 -8.02
N GLN A 41 -7.40 -11.89 -8.61
CA GLN A 41 -8.03 -13.11 -9.14
C GLN A 41 -7.13 -13.80 -10.18
N VAL A 42 -6.82 -15.07 -9.90
CA VAL A 42 -6.09 -15.95 -10.81
C VAL A 42 -7.03 -16.35 -11.94
N LYS A 43 -6.62 -16.10 -13.19
CA LYS A 43 -7.38 -16.49 -14.39
C LYS A 43 -6.51 -17.39 -15.27
N GLN A 44 -7.12 -18.39 -15.89
CA GLN A 44 -6.40 -19.39 -16.71
C GLN A 44 -5.69 -18.78 -17.93
N ASN A 45 -6.17 -17.63 -18.43
CA ASN A 45 -5.59 -16.92 -19.55
C ASN A 45 -4.41 -16.01 -19.18
N GLN A 46 -4.03 -15.92 -17.91
CA GLN A 46 -2.84 -15.17 -17.47
C GLN A 46 -1.58 -16.02 -17.65
N HIS A 47 -0.45 -15.39 -17.94
CA HIS A 47 0.86 -16.06 -17.98
C HIS A 47 1.13 -16.80 -16.65
N GLU A 48 1.75 -17.98 -16.71
CA GLU A 48 1.96 -18.84 -15.53
C GLU A 48 2.68 -18.11 -14.40
N GLU A 49 3.71 -17.33 -14.73
CA GLU A 49 4.45 -16.50 -13.76
C GLU A 49 3.52 -15.54 -13.00
N LEU A 50 2.59 -14.89 -13.71
CA LEU A 50 1.63 -13.97 -13.10
C LEU A 50 0.57 -14.69 -12.26
N GLN A 51 0.22 -15.92 -12.61
CA GLN A 51 -0.65 -16.76 -11.77
C GLN A 51 0.09 -17.15 -10.49
N ASN A 52 1.37 -17.51 -10.59
CA ASN A 52 2.20 -17.89 -9.46
C ASN A 52 2.39 -16.71 -8.51
N VAL A 53 2.67 -15.49 -9.00
CA VAL A 53 2.75 -14.29 -8.14
C VAL A 53 1.44 -14.08 -7.36
N ARG A 54 0.28 -14.17 -8.03
CA ARG A 54 -1.04 -14.01 -7.38
C ARG A 54 -1.33 -15.09 -6.33
N LYS A 55 -0.91 -16.33 -6.56
CA LYS A 55 -1.08 -17.42 -5.59
C LYS A 55 -0.21 -17.22 -4.35
N HIS A 56 1.04 -16.78 -4.52
CA HIS A 56 2.02 -16.71 -3.43
C HIS A 56 2.00 -15.39 -2.66
N ILE A 57 1.47 -14.30 -3.21
CA ILE A 57 1.46 -13.01 -2.50
C ILE A 57 0.79 -13.12 -1.13
N HIS A 58 -0.28 -13.92 -1.02
CA HIS A 58 -0.97 -14.15 0.24
C HIS A 58 -0.20 -15.03 1.23
N SER A 59 0.76 -15.84 0.81
CA SER A 59 1.65 -16.57 1.72
C SER A 59 2.82 -15.71 2.20
N CYS A 60 3.16 -14.64 1.47
CA CYS A 60 4.24 -13.73 1.82
C CYS A 60 3.85 -12.64 2.83
N PHE A 61 2.63 -12.08 2.72
CA PHE A 61 2.20 -10.92 3.51
C PHE A 61 1.01 -11.24 4.44
N THR A 62 1.10 -10.81 5.70
CA THR A 62 0.01 -10.92 6.69
C THR A 62 -1.21 -10.11 6.28
N ASN A 63 -0.99 -8.87 5.84
CA ASN A 63 -2.02 -7.97 5.37
C ASN A 63 -1.68 -7.45 3.97
N ILE A 64 -2.67 -7.44 3.07
CA ILE A 64 -2.54 -6.84 1.75
C ILE A 64 -3.72 -5.89 1.59
N SER A 65 -3.44 -4.64 1.25
CA SER A 65 -4.45 -3.61 1.06
C SER A 65 -4.14 -2.75 -0.15
N CYS A 66 -5.12 -1.97 -0.58
CA CYS A 66 -4.96 -1.04 -1.69
C CYS A 66 -5.75 0.24 -1.42
N PHE A 67 -5.17 1.37 -1.80
CA PHE A 67 -5.78 2.69 -1.67
C PHE A 67 -5.68 3.43 -3.00
N LEU A 68 -6.81 3.97 -3.45
CA LEU A 68 -6.90 4.72 -4.70
C LEU A 68 -6.84 6.22 -4.37
N LEU A 69 -5.75 6.87 -4.74
CA LEU A 69 -5.53 8.28 -4.50
C LEU A 69 -5.80 9.06 -5.80
N PRO A 70 -6.60 10.15 -5.77
CA PRO A 70 -6.87 10.96 -6.94
C PRO A 70 -5.61 11.67 -7.45
N HIS A 71 -5.72 12.30 -8.61
CA HIS A 71 -4.68 13.16 -9.15
C HIS A 71 -4.55 14.46 -8.33
N PRO A 72 -3.33 14.96 -8.01
CA PRO A 72 -3.14 16.11 -7.11
C PRO A 72 -3.47 17.48 -7.73
N GLY A 73 -3.85 17.50 -9.01
CA GLY A 73 -4.12 18.70 -9.80
C GLY A 73 -2.93 19.08 -10.71
N LEU A 74 -3.23 19.75 -11.83
CA LEU A 74 -2.22 20.08 -12.85
C LEU A 74 -1.11 20.99 -12.31
N LYS A 75 -1.44 21.93 -11.41
CA LYS A 75 -0.46 22.82 -10.77
C LYS A 75 0.62 22.06 -10.01
N VAL A 76 0.29 20.89 -9.45
CA VAL A 76 1.26 20.02 -8.78
C VAL A 76 1.99 19.15 -9.80
N ALA A 77 1.25 18.56 -10.75
CA ALA A 77 1.81 17.57 -11.68
C ALA A 77 2.78 18.16 -12.72
N THR A 78 2.61 19.42 -13.13
CA THR A 78 3.39 20.02 -14.23
C THR A 78 4.36 21.11 -13.80
N ASN A 79 4.30 21.58 -12.55
CA ASN A 79 5.15 22.66 -12.08
C ASN A 79 6.44 22.11 -11.43
N PRO A 80 7.62 22.29 -12.05
CA PRO A 80 8.89 21.86 -11.46
C PRO A 80 9.28 22.65 -10.21
N TYR A 81 8.60 23.78 -9.92
CA TYR A 81 8.83 24.65 -8.77
C TYR A 81 7.67 24.63 -7.77
N PHE A 82 6.88 23.56 -7.74
CA PHE A 82 5.83 23.40 -6.73
C PHE A 82 6.44 23.42 -5.32
N ASP A 83 5.96 24.33 -4.47
CA ASP A 83 6.51 24.62 -3.13
C ASP A 83 5.66 24.07 -1.98
N GLY A 84 4.66 23.23 -2.27
CA GLY A 84 3.83 22.58 -1.26
C GLY A 84 2.61 23.37 -0.79
N LYS A 85 2.29 24.52 -1.39
CA LYS A 85 1.12 25.33 -1.01
C LYS A 85 -0.20 24.57 -1.17
N LEU A 86 -0.98 24.49 -0.10
CA LEU A 86 -2.27 23.77 -0.07
C LEU A 86 -3.32 24.32 -1.04
N ILE A 87 -3.27 25.62 -1.37
CA ILE A 87 -4.20 26.25 -2.32
C ILE A 87 -4.00 25.76 -3.76
N ASP A 88 -2.83 25.21 -4.07
CA ASP A 88 -2.49 24.71 -5.41
C ASP A 88 -2.71 23.20 -5.56
N ILE A 89 -3.09 22.52 -4.48
CA ILE A 89 -3.42 21.09 -4.45
C ILE A 89 -4.93 20.92 -4.57
N ASP A 90 -5.35 19.95 -5.40
CA ASP A 90 -6.75 19.58 -5.58
C ASP A 90 -7.44 19.17 -4.27
N ASP A 91 -8.71 19.56 -4.11
CA ASP A 91 -9.47 19.34 -2.88
C ASP A 91 -9.79 17.86 -2.64
N GLU A 92 -10.06 17.07 -3.70
CA GLU A 92 -10.29 15.63 -3.54
C GLU A 92 -9.00 14.93 -3.09
N PHE A 93 -7.85 15.37 -3.60
CA PHE A 93 -6.55 14.86 -3.15
C PHE A 93 -6.31 15.15 -1.67
N LYS A 94 -6.53 16.39 -1.23
CA LYS A 94 -6.38 16.75 0.19
C LYS A 94 -7.33 15.95 1.07
N LYS A 95 -8.58 15.76 0.65
CA LYS A 95 -9.58 14.97 1.37
C LYS A 95 -9.11 13.52 1.55
N GLU A 96 -8.67 12.86 0.48
CA GLU A 96 -8.22 11.47 0.59
C GLU A 96 -6.88 11.35 1.31
N LEU A 97 -6.03 12.37 1.27
CA LEU A 97 -4.82 12.43 2.10
C LEU A 97 -5.16 12.49 3.59
N GLN A 98 -6.22 13.20 3.98
CA GLN A 98 -6.73 13.21 5.37
C GLN A 98 -7.25 11.84 5.83
N ASN A 99 -7.62 10.95 4.89
CA ASN A 99 -7.97 9.56 5.21
C ASN A 99 -6.73 8.65 5.23
N LEU A 100 -5.83 8.80 4.26
CA LEU A 100 -4.65 7.95 4.07
C LEU A 100 -3.63 8.10 5.20
N VAL A 101 -3.33 9.34 5.62
CA VAL A 101 -2.27 9.60 6.59
C VAL A 101 -2.59 8.98 7.96
N PRO A 102 -3.78 9.18 8.56
CA PRO A 102 -4.14 8.51 9.80
C PRO A 102 -4.24 6.98 9.66
N LEU A 103 -4.70 6.47 8.51
CA LEU A 103 -4.72 5.03 8.25
C LEU A 103 -3.32 4.40 8.39
N LEU A 104 -2.27 5.12 8.01
CA LEU A 104 -0.88 4.65 8.09
C LEU A 104 -0.18 4.96 9.41
N LEU A 105 -0.46 6.14 9.99
CA LEU A 105 0.38 6.73 11.05
C LEU A 105 -0.35 7.03 12.36
N ALA A 106 -1.68 6.80 12.44
CA ALA A 106 -2.37 6.93 13.72
C ALA A 106 -1.77 5.94 14.74
N PRO A 107 -1.63 6.31 16.02
CA PRO A 107 -0.97 5.48 17.03
C PRO A 107 -1.50 4.03 17.10
N GLU A 108 -2.80 3.85 16.93
CA GLU A 108 -3.50 2.56 16.91
C GLU A 108 -3.22 1.71 15.65
N ASN A 109 -2.75 2.32 14.56
CA ASN A 109 -2.44 1.65 13.30
C ASN A 109 -0.93 1.40 13.12
N LEU A 110 -0.09 1.87 14.04
CA LEU A 110 1.36 1.65 13.97
C LEU A 110 1.70 0.17 14.16
N VAL A 111 2.42 -0.39 13.20
CA VAL A 111 2.86 -1.79 13.22
C VAL A 111 4.35 -1.85 13.53
N GLU A 112 4.70 -2.36 14.71
CA GLU A 112 6.09 -2.65 15.06
C GLU A 112 6.68 -3.71 14.13
N LYS A 113 7.93 -3.53 13.70
CA LYS A 113 8.57 -4.47 12.78
C LYS A 113 8.72 -5.83 13.46
N GLU A 114 8.18 -6.86 12.80
CA GLU A 114 8.38 -8.25 13.20
C GLU A 114 9.27 -9.00 12.20
N ILE A 115 10.17 -9.82 12.72
CA ILE A 115 10.99 -10.77 11.97
C ILE A 115 10.98 -12.09 12.73
N SER A 116 10.69 -13.18 12.03
CA SER A 116 10.53 -14.52 12.64
C SER A 116 9.54 -14.54 13.81
N GLY A 117 8.54 -13.64 13.78
CA GLY A 117 7.53 -13.52 14.80
C GLY A 117 7.95 -12.82 16.09
N ASN A 118 9.14 -12.19 16.13
CA ASN A 118 9.61 -11.38 17.24
C ASN A 118 9.60 -9.90 16.85
N LYS A 119 9.20 -9.03 17.77
CA LYS A 119 9.33 -7.57 17.61
C LYS A 119 10.80 -7.19 17.61
N VAL A 120 11.17 -6.33 16.68
CA VAL A 120 12.55 -5.92 16.42
C VAL A 120 12.76 -4.50 16.94
N THR A 121 13.75 -4.31 17.81
CA THR A 121 14.10 -2.97 18.28
C THR A 121 14.88 -2.18 17.21
N CYS A 122 15.00 -0.86 17.37
CA CYS A 122 15.82 -0.05 16.46
C CYS A 122 17.29 -0.52 16.40
N ARG A 123 17.84 -1.04 17.51
CA ARG A 123 19.21 -1.58 17.55
C ARG A 123 19.30 -2.88 16.77
N ASP A 124 18.37 -3.80 16.97
CA ASP A 124 18.36 -5.10 16.28
C ASP A 124 18.12 -4.92 14.79
N LEU A 125 17.28 -3.95 14.40
CA LEU A 125 16.99 -3.64 13.01
C LEU A 125 18.26 -3.30 12.22
N LEU A 126 19.24 -2.64 12.85
CA LEU A 126 20.52 -2.31 12.22
C LEU A 126 21.28 -3.56 11.78
N GLU A 127 21.22 -4.65 12.55
CA GLU A 127 21.91 -5.90 12.20
C GLU A 127 21.34 -6.53 10.92
N TYR A 128 20.04 -6.36 10.66
CA TYR A 128 19.41 -6.84 9.42
C TYR A 128 19.82 -6.05 8.17
N PHE A 129 20.39 -4.85 8.32
CA PHE A 129 20.92 -4.05 7.20
C PHE A 129 22.39 -4.33 6.90
N LYS A 130 23.12 -4.96 7.82
CA LYS A 130 24.53 -5.29 7.60
C LYS A 130 24.61 -6.46 6.61
N VAL A 131 25.46 -6.29 5.59
CA VAL A 131 25.79 -7.30 4.57
C VAL A 131 27.01 -8.09 5.02
#